data_AF-A0A2C9KKN8-F1
#
_entry.id   AF-A0A2C9KKN8-F1
#
_cell.length_a   1.000
_cell.length_b   1.000
_cell.length_c   1.000
_cell.angle_alpha   90.00
_cell.angle_beta   90.00
_cell.angle_gamma   90.00
#
_symmetry.space_group_name_H-M   'P 1'
#
loop_
_entity.id
_entity.type
_entity.pdbx_description
1 polymer ?
#
loop_
_entity_poly.entity_id
_entity_poly.type
_entity_poly.pdbx_seq_one_letter_code
_entity_poly.pdbx_strand_id
1 'polypeptide(L)'
;MIQIFLLSASALLALSYAAPSGSCTLNGLIVKDGDIFNLPGFSQCTKYKCLNGKPVVLQEGCEFEGKCIRVKGTLVKDCVTYSCSKSTESGINTFSTTITKIQCKDVNGICRRPGSTFKFTMNGRTYDKCTCAVIGNSSNYSCS
;
A
#
# COMPACT_ATOMS: atom_id res chain seq x y z
N MET A 1 -51.40 -46.61 25.67
CA MET A 1 -50.57 -47.23 24.62
C MET A 1 -49.58 -46.16 24.16
N ILE A 2 -48.31 -46.37 24.48
CA ILE A 2 -47.18 -45.48 24.19
C ILE A 2 -46.80 -45.66 22.72
N GLN A 3 -46.52 -44.59 21.99
CA GLN A 3 -45.43 -44.60 21.01
C GLN A 3 -44.89 -43.20 20.73
N ILE A 4 -43.72 -42.96 21.32
CA ILE A 4 -42.70 -41.96 20.97
C ILE A 4 -41.96 -42.50 19.74
N PHE A 5 -41.78 -41.71 18.67
CA PHE A 5 -40.68 -41.78 17.69
C PHE A 5 -40.82 -40.53 16.81
N LEU A 6 -39.81 -39.81 16.34
CA LEU A 6 -38.43 -39.53 16.72
C LEU A 6 -38.00 -38.45 15.71
N LEU A 7 -37.12 -37.54 16.13
CA LEU A 7 -36.58 -36.44 15.32
C LEU A 7 -36.04 -36.93 13.95
N SER A 8 -36.31 -36.20 12.87
CA SER A 8 -35.47 -36.26 11.66
C SER A 8 -34.88 -34.88 11.39
N ALA A 9 -33.56 -34.86 11.42
CA ALA A 9 -32.68 -33.71 11.37
C ALA A 9 -32.93 -32.78 10.17
N SER A 10 -32.89 -31.48 10.43
CA SER A 10 -32.69 -30.45 9.43
C SER A 10 -31.37 -30.71 8.71
N ALA A 11 -31.42 -31.21 7.49
CA ALA A 11 -30.29 -31.23 6.60
C ALA A 11 -29.89 -29.78 6.29
N LEU A 12 -28.90 -29.26 7.02
CA LEU A 12 -28.13 -28.09 6.60
C LEU A 12 -27.41 -28.48 5.31
N LEU A 13 -28.04 -28.23 4.17
CA LEU A 13 -27.38 -28.22 2.87
C LEU A 13 -26.34 -27.11 2.93
N ALA A 14 -25.11 -27.47 3.31
CA ALA A 14 -23.94 -26.72 2.93
C ALA A 14 -23.88 -26.78 1.40
N LEU A 15 -24.51 -25.83 0.73
CA LEU A 15 -24.30 -25.58 -0.69
C LEU A 15 -22.82 -25.26 -0.84
N SER A 16 -22.03 -26.27 -1.18
CA SER A 16 -20.71 -26.09 -1.76
C SER A 16 -20.95 -25.39 -3.09
N TYR A 17 -20.98 -24.05 -3.06
CA TYR A 17 -20.99 -23.23 -4.27
C TYR A 17 -19.71 -23.57 -5.04
N ALA A 18 -19.82 -24.52 -5.97
CA ALA A 18 -18.80 -24.75 -6.96
C ALA A 18 -18.63 -23.41 -7.70
N ALA A 19 -17.42 -22.85 -7.64
CA ALA A 19 -17.12 -21.63 -8.36
C ALA A 19 -17.45 -21.83 -9.86
N PRO A 20 -18.08 -20.87 -10.54
CA PRO A 20 -18.37 -20.98 -11.96
C PRO A 20 -17.09 -21.33 -12.73
N SER A 21 -17.18 -22.20 -13.74
CA SER A 21 -16.04 -22.61 -14.56
C SER A 21 -15.22 -21.39 -15.02
N GLY A 22 -13.91 -21.40 -14.78
CA GLY A 22 -13.02 -20.28 -15.14
C GLY A 22 -12.96 -19.13 -14.11
N SER A 23 -13.69 -19.21 -13.00
CA SER A 23 -13.58 -18.24 -11.92
C SER A 23 -12.29 -18.44 -11.13
N CYS A 24 -11.74 -17.35 -10.61
CA CYS A 24 -10.56 -17.36 -9.75
C CYS A 24 -11.00 -17.53 -8.29
N THR A 25 -10.41 -18.48 -7.59
CA THR A 25 -10.64 -18.70 -6.16
C THR A 25 -9.36 -18.36 -5.39
N LEU A 26 -9.36 -17.27 -4.64
CA LEU A 26 -8.19 -16.72 -3.96
C LEU A 26 -8.56 -16.36 -2.52
N ASN A 27 -8.05 -17.09 -1.53
CA ASN A 27 -8.30 -16.83 -0.10
C ASN A 27 -9.80 -16.67 0.25
N GLY A 28 -10.67 -17.49 -0.34
CA GLY A 28 -12.12 -17.42 -0.15
C GLY A 28 -12.86 -16.39 -1.01
N LEU A 29 -12.14 -15.54 -1.75
CA LEU A 29 -12.72 -14.67 -2.77
C LEU A 29 -12.95 -15.46 -4.06
N ILE A 30 -14.18 -15.46 -4.57
CA ILE A 30 -14.54 -16.00 -5.89
C ILE A 30 -14.74 -14.82 -6.84
N VAL A 31 -13.92 -14.75 -7.87
CA VAL A 31 -13.97 -13.70 -8.90
C VAL A 31 -14.33 -14.33 -10.24
N LYS A 32 -15.31 -13.77 -10.96
CA LYS A 32 -15.71 -14.30 -12.26
C LYS A 32 -14.60 -14.12 -13.28
N ASP A 33 -14.57 -14.99 -14.27
CA ASP A 33 -13.66 -14.84 -15.41
C ASP A 33 -13.87 -13.48 -16.09
N GLY A 34 -12.76 -12.81 -16.44
CA GLY A 34 -12.75 -11.50 -17.06
C GLY A 34 -12.79 -10.31 -16.09
N ASP A 35 -13.22 -10.48 -14.85
CA ASP A 35 -13.34 -9.39 -13.89
C ASP A 35 -11.97 -8.86 -13.42
N ILE A 36 -11.92 -7.56 -13.14
CA ILE A 36 -10.76 -6.88 -12.55
C ILE A 36 -11.02 -6.66 -11.07
N PHE A 37 -10.03 -6.99 -10.24
CA PHE A 37 -10.17 -6.95 -8.79
C PHE A 37 -8.85 -6.61 -8.09
N ASN A 38 -8.95 -6.29 -6.80
CA ASN A 38 -7.83 -6.17 -5.87
C ASN A 38 -7.90 -7.33 -4.86
N LEU A 39 -6.75 -7.78 -4.36
CA LEU A 39 -6.72 -8.82 -3.32
C LEU A 39 -6.94 -8.18 -1.93
N PRO A 40 -7.89 -8.67 -1.12
CA PRO A 40 -8.04 -8.24 0.26
C PRO A 40 -6.77 -8.49 1.07
N GLY A 41 -6.36 -7.50 1.88
CA GLY A 41 -5.11 -7.56 2.65
C GLY A 41 -3.84 -7.21 1.87
N PHE A 42 -3.96 -6.88 0.58
CA PHE A 42 -2.85 -6.39 -0.25
C PHE A 42 -3.08 -4.94 -0.69
N SER A 43 -2.09 -4.34 -1.36
CA SER A 43 -2.21 -2.96 -1.85
C SER A 43 -3.37 -2.81 -2.84
N GLN A 44 -4.22 -1.80 -2.60
CA GLN A 44 -5.30 -1.42 -3.51
C GLN A 44 -4.79 -0.85 -4.84
N CYS A 45 -3.50 -0.56 -4.94
CA CYS A 45 -2.84 -0.10 -6.14
C CYS A 45 -2.37 -1.24 -7.06
N THR A 46 -2.53 -2.49 -6.63
CA THR A 46 -2.25 -3.68 -7.42
C THR A 46 -3.54 -4.31 -7.93
N LYS A 47 -3.71 -4.33 -9.25
CA LYS A 47 -4.91 -4.84 -9.93
C LYS A 47 -4.63 -6.17 -10.60
N TYR A 48 -5.58 -7.08 -10.48
CA TYR A 48 -5.57 -8.40 -11.10
C TYR A 48 -6.75 -8.51 -12.05
N LYS A 49 -6.60 -9.33 -13.09
CA LYS A 49 -7.69 -9.80 -13.92
C LYS A 49 -7.81 -11.31 -13.78
N CYS A 50 -9.01 -11.81 -13.57
CA CYS A 50 -9.22 -13.25 -13.64
C CYS A 50 -9.28 -13.67 -15.11
N LEU A 51 -8.44 -14.65 -15.50
CA LEU A 51 -8.41 -15.21 -16.83
C LEU A 51 -8.30 -16.74 -16.75
N ASN A 52 -9.33 -17.45 -17.20
CA ASN A 52 -9.44 -18.90 -17.22
C ASN A 52 -9.07 -19.54 -15.86
N GLY A 53 -9.61 -18.99 -14.78
CA GLY A 53 -9.39 -19.45 -13.41
C GLY A 53 -8.05 -19.05 -12.80
N LYS A 54 -7.26 -18.21 -13.49
CA LYS A 54 -5.95 -17.75 -13.01
C LYS A 54 -5.92 -16.23 -12.86
N PRO A 55 -5.46 -15.69 -11.71
CA PRO A 55 -5.22 -14.26 -11.59
C PRO A 55 -3.99 -13.86 -12.39
N VAL A 56 -4.16 -12.87 -13.27
CA VAL A 56 -3.07 -12.23 -14.00
C VAL A 56 -2.92 -10.80 -13.50
N VAL A 57 -1.68 -10.40 -13.20
CA VAL A 57 -1.38 -9.03 -12.74
C VAL A 57 -1.55 -8.06 -13.90
N LEU A 58 -2.44 -7.07 -13.75
CA LEU A 58 -2.59 -5.96 -14.70
C LEU A 58 -1.78 -4.74 -14.28
N GLN A 59 -1.69 -4.48 -12.98
CA GLN A 59 -1.02 -3.32 -12.44
C GLN A 59 -0.38 -3.67 -11.11
N GLU A 60 0.84 -3.18 -10.89
CA GLU A 60 1.55 -3.29 -9.62
C GLU A 60 1.82 -1.89 -9.06
N GLY A 61 1.53 -1.71 -7.77
CA GLY A 61 1.82 -0.45 -7.10
C GLY A 61 1.71 -0.54 -5.59
N CYS A 62 2.26 0.47 -4.95
CA CYS A 62 2.16 0.70 -3.53
C CYS A 62 1.14 1.79 -3.26
N GLU A 63 0.44 1.66 -2.15
CA GLU A 63 -0.44 2.71 -1.66
C GLU A 63 0.37 3.68 -0.78
N PHE A 64 0.17 4.96 -1.00
CA PHE A 64 0.73 6.02 -0.16
C PHE A 64 -0.30 7.14 -0.04
N GLU A 65 -0.92 7.26 1.13
CA GLU A 65 -1.93 8.28 1.44
C GLU A 65 -3.06 8.34 0.39
N GLY A 66 -3.61 7.18 0.02
CA GLY A 66 -4.67 7.07 -0.99
C GLY A 66 -4.21 7.27 -2.44
N LYS A 67 -2.90 7.46 -2.69
CA LYS A 67 -2.32 7.52 -4.04
C LYS A 67 -1.58 6.24 -4.38
N CYS A 68 -1.54 5.94 -5.68
CA CYS A 68 -0.80 4.80 -6.20
C CYS A 68 0.56 5.21 -6.77
N ILE A 69 1.62 4.65 -6.19
CA ILE A 69 2.98 4.74 -6.71
C ILE A 69 3.26 3.44 -7.45
N ARG A 70 3.57 3.51 -8.75
CA ARG A 70 3.97 2.32 -9.52
C ARG A 70 5.24 1.71 -8.91
N VAL A 71 5.40 0.40 -9.00
CA VAL A 71 6.66 -0.29 -8.61
C VAL A 71 7.87 0.35 -9.29
N LYS A 72 8.95 0.57 -8.50
CA LYS A 72 10.16 1.34 -8.84
C LYS A 72 9.92 2.85 -9.07
N GLY A 73 8.68 3.31 -9.00
CA GLY A 73 8.32 4.71 -9.05
C GLY A 73 8.60 5.39 -7.70
N THR A 74 8.71 6.72 -7.76
CA THR A 74 8.92 7.56 -6.58
C THR A 74 7.88 8.68 -6.51
N LEU A 75 7.66 9.17 -5.29
CA LEU A 75 6.81 10.31 -5.00
C LEU A 75 7.55 11.21 -3.99
N VAL A 76 7.48 12.52 -4.18
CA VAL A 76 8.00 13.48 -3.20
C VAL A 76 6.84 14.11 -2.46
N LYS A 77 6.87 14.03 -1.12
CA LYS A 77 5.96 14.74 -0.23
C LYS A 77 6.77 15.35 0.91
N ASP A 78 6.54 16.62 1.20
CA ASP A 78 7.21 17.35 2.30
C ASP A 78 8.72 17.16 2.35
N CYS A 79 9.37 17.25 1.19
CA CYS A 79 10.80 17.04 1.01
C CYS A 79 11.31 15.65 1.37
N VAL A 80 10.42 14.67 1.53
CA VAL A 80 10.72 13.26 1.67
C VAL A 80 10.39 12.54 0.36
N THR A 81 11.34 11.77 -0.16
CA THR A 81 11.14 10.92 -1.34
C THR A 81 10.80 9.51 -0.90
N TYR A 82 9.63 9.06 -1.31
CA TYR A 82 9.11 7.72 -1.10
C TYR A 82 9.30 6.90 -2.37
N SER A 83 9.71 5.65 -2.24
CA SER A 83 9.87 4.71 -3.36
C SER A 83 8.97 3.51 -3.13
N CYS A 84 8.31 3.05 -4.19
CA CYS A 84 7.54 1.81 -4.17
C CYS A 84 8.42 0.62 -4.58
N SER A 85 8.48 -0.38 -3.71
CA SER A 85 9.23 -1.61 -3.94
C SER A 85 8.31 -2.83 -3.93
N LYS A 86 8.76 -3.88 -4.63
CA LYS A 86 8.12 -5.19 -4.67
C LYS A 86 9.08 -6.19 -4.04
N SER A 87 8.61 -6.98 -3.08
CA SER A 87 9.29 -8.16 -2.56
C SER A 87 8.47 -9.40 -2.86
N THR A 88 9.13 -10.54 -3.01
CA THR A 88 8.47 -11.83 -3.20
C THR A 88 8.95 -12.78 -2.13
N GLU A 89 8.04 -13.28 -1.29
CA GLU A 89 8.34 -14.21 -0.22
C GLU A 89 7.38 -15.40 -0.32
N SER A 90 7.92 -16.61 -0.39
CA SER A 90 7.13 -17.84 -0.56
C SER A 90 6.15 -17.79 -1.75
N GLY A 91 6.54 -17.13 -2.84
CA GLY A 91 5.71 -16.94 -4.05
C GLY A 91 4.63 -15.84 -3.92
N ILE A 92 4.55 -15.17 -2.78
CA ILE A 92 3.60 -14.07 -2.54
C ILE A 92 4.32 -12.74 -2.77
N ASN A 93 3.72 -11.88 -3.61
CA ASN A 93 4.23 -10.54 -3.86
C ASN A 93 3.68 -9.56 -2.83
N THR A 94 4.58 -8.85 -2.15
CA THR A 94 4.27 -7.76 -1.23
C THR A 94 4.78 -6.45 -1.82
N PHE A 95 4.01 -5.38 -1.65
CA PHE A 95 4.32 -4.05 -2.16
C PHE A 95 4.41 -3.09 -1.00
N SER A 96 5.53 -2.37 -0.89
CA SER A 96 5.78 -1.47 0.23
C SER A 96 6.43 -0.18 -0.22
N THR A 97 6.03 0.90 0.45
CA THR A 97 6.60 2.23 0.27
C THR A 97 7.69 2.46 1.31
N THR A 98 8.89 2.85 0.87
CA THR A 98 10.03 3.14 1.76
C THR A 98 10.57 4.54 1.52
N ILE A 99 11.13 5.16 2.56
CA ILE A 99 11.82 6.44 2.43
C ILE A 99 13.20 6.18 1.81
N THR A 100 13.50 6.92 0.74
CA THR A 100 14.80 6.82 0.03
C THR A 100 15.63 8.08 0.14
N LYS A 101 15.00 9.22 0.43
CA LYS A 101 15.70 10.50 0.56
C LYS A 101 14.91 11.45 1.44
N ILE A 102 15.61 12.13 2.34
CA ILE A 102 15.05 13.22 3.16
C ILE A 102 15.83 14.50 2.83
N GLN A 103 15.09 15.56 2.58
CA GLN A 103 15.56 16.90 2.33
C GLN A 103 14.90 17.87 3.29
N CYS A 104 15.40 19.09 3.34
CA CYS A 104 14.92 20.11 4.26
C CYS A 104 14.20 21.20 3.51
N LYS A 105 13.10 21.69 4.07
CA LYS A 105 12.29 22.73 3.46
C LYS A 105 12.84 24.09 3.89
N ASP A 106 13.12 24.98 2.95
CA ASP A 106 13.47 26.37 3.27
C ASP A 106 12.23 27.24 3.46
N VAL A 107 12.43 28.53 3.76
CA VAL A 107 11.34 29.52 3.95
C VAL A 107 10.38 29.63 2.76
N ASN A 108 10.85 29.30 1.54
CA ASN A 108 10.04 29.36 0.32
C ASN A 108 9.41 28.00 -0.03
N GLY A 109 9.54 26.99 0.83
CA GLY A 109 9.05 25.65 0.55
C GLY A 109 9.98 24.80 -0.31
N ILE A 110 11.19 25.27 -0.65
CA ILE A 110 12.12 24.58 -1.56
C ILE A 110 12.90 23.51 -0.79
N CYS A 111 13.00 22.31 -1.36
CA CYS A 111 13.74 21.21 -0.77
C CYS A 111 15.25 21.35 -0.99
N ARG A 112 15.97 21.60 0.10
CA ARG A 112 17.42 21.76 0.20
C ARG A 112 18.09 20.48 0.67
N ARG A 113 19.37 20.31 0.32
CA ARG A 113 20.15 19.16 0.77
C ARG A 113 20.50 19.33 2.26
N PRO A 114 20.54 18.25 3.05
CA PRO A 114 21.09 18.29 4.40
C PRO A 114 22.49 18.92 4.42
N GLY A 115 22.79 19.72 5.44
CA GLY A 115 24.05 20.47 5.59
C GLY A 115 24.16 21.77 4.78
N SER A 116 23.22 22.07 3.88
CA SER A 116 23.21 23.36 3.17
C SER A 116 22.70 24.51 4.07
N THR A 117 23.15 25.74 3.78
CA THR A 117 22.71 26.95 4.48
C THR A 117 21.61 27.68 3.70
N PHE A 118 20.49 27.99 4.35
CA PHE A 118 19.35 28.68 3.75
C PHE A 118 18.53 29.44 4.81
N LYS A 119 17.60 30.29 4.34
CA LYS A 119 16.65 30.97 5.23
C LYS A 119 15.54 30.04 5.69
N PHE A 120 15.16 30.09 6.96
CA PHE A 120 14.07 29.28 7.50
C PHE A 120 13.35 30.01 8.64
N THR A 121 12.07 29.69 8.84
CA THR A 121 11.25 30.26 9.90
C THR A 121 11.03 29.23 11.00
N MET A 122 11.45 29.57 12.21
CA MET A 122 11.31 28.72 13.39
C MET A 122 10.66 29.54 14.50
N ASN A 123 9.57 29.04 15.07
CA ASN A 123 8.79 29.71 16.12
C ASN A 123 8.38 31.16 15.73
N GLY A 124 8.01 31.37 14.46
CA GLY A 124 7.58 32.68 13.95
C GLY A 124 8.70 33.67 13.62
N ARG A 125 9.97 33.35 13.92
CA ARG A 125 11.12 34.16 13.54
C ARG A 125 11.83 33.58 12.33
N THR A 126 12.10 34.42 11.34
CA THR A 126 12.92 34.06 10.19
C THR A 126 14.40 34.31 10.49
N TYR A 127 15.21 33.30 10.21
CA TYR A 127 16.67 33.33 10.34
C TYR A 127 17.28 33.26 8.94
N ASP A 128 18.33 34.06 8.71
CA ASP A 128 18.99 34.10 7.40
C ASP A 128 19.96 32.93 7.16
N LYS A 129 20.40 32.28 8.25
CA LYS A 129 21.40 31.21 8.23
C LYS A 129 20.92 30.04 9.09
N CYS A 130 20.21 29.13 8.44
CA CYS A 130 19.89 27.83 9.02
C CYS A 130 20.54 26.72 8.23
N THR A 131 20.92 25.66 8.93
CA THR A 131 21.27 24.37 8.34
C THR A 131 20.32 23.31 8.89
N CYS A 132 20.33 22.15 8.25
CA CYS A 132 19.56 21.01 8.72
C CYS A 132 20.36 19.71 8.64
N ALA A 133 20.07 18.80 9.55
CA ALA A 133 20.57 17.43 9.55
C ALA A 133 19.41 16.44 9.48
N VAL A 134 19.66 15.26 8.91
CA VAL A 134 18.68 14.16 8.91
C VAL A 134 19.09 13.17 9.99
N ILE A 135 18.19 12.92 10.94
CA ILE A 135 18.39 11.95 12.03
C ILE A 135 17.22 10.97 11.97
N GLY A 136 17.51 9.71 11.63
CA GLY A 136 16.49 8.71 11.33
C GLY A 136 15.62 9.16 10.16
N ASN A 137 14.31 9.24 10.39
CA ASN A 137 13.32 9.63 9.37
C ASN A 137 12.89 11.11 9.46
N SER A 138 13.65 11.95 10.18
CA SER A 138 13.27 13.34 10.45
C SER A 138 14.40 14.32 10.12
N SER A 139 14.00 15.51 9.66
CA SER A 139 14.91 16.66 9.50
C SER A 139 14.92 17.52 10.77
N ASN A 140 16.12 17.87 11.25
CA ASN A 140 16.34 18.74 12.40
C ASN A 140 17.03 20.02 11.94
N TYR A 141 16.55 21.19 12.37
CA TYR A 141 17.07 22.49 11.96
C TYR A 141 17.91 23.14 13.05
N SER A 142 18.97 23.84 12.65
CA SER A 142 19.80 24.66 13.53
C SER A 142 20.04 26.01 12.86
N CYS A 143 19.76 27.09 13.60
CA CYS A 143 19.80 28.46 13.09
C CYS A 143 20.60 29.35 14.03
N SER A 144 21.36 30.29 13.46
CA SER A 144 22.17 31.30 14.17
C SER A 144 21.72 32.71 13.84
#